data_AF-A0A9N8E301-F1
#
_entry.id   AF-A0A9N8E301-F1
#
_cell.length_a   1.000
_cell.length_b   1.000
_cell.length_c   1.000
_cell.angle_alpha   90.00
_cell.angle_beta   90.00
_cell.angle_gamma   90.00
#
_symmetry.space_group_name_H-M   'P 1'
#
loop_
_entity.id
_entity.type
_entity.pdbx_description
1 polymer ?
#
loop_
_entity_poly.entity_id
_entity_poly.type
_entity_poly.pdbx_seq_one_letter_code
_entity_poly.pdbx_strand_id
1 'polypeptide(L)'
;MVLMQAREHSGSSFNGKELKTLIAWKLGRPCPSKISTVAQRVAMWEKVKNNVVAPVVRWTQQDDAELSRLRDCIENVSIEETELGRQRQRMQQDAMTVVRGMSAEERESFMQLLEEDETSATAETTDRTADDGADDGLEAESDSGSG
;
A
#
# COMPACT_ATOMS: atom_id res chain seq x y z
N MET A 1 22.10 16.86 25.77
CA MET A 1 21.35 15.59 25.95
C MET A 1 20.10 15.90 26.76
N VAL A 2 18.97 16.13 26.08
CA VAL A 2 17.71 16.51 26.75
C VAL A 2 17.03 15.24 27.24
N LEU A 3 17.03 15.02 28.55
CA LEU A 3 16.19 14.01 29.18
C LEU A 3 14.75 14.51 29.06
N MET A 4 13.99 14.00 28.07
CA MET A 4 12.54 14.07 28.10
C MET A 4 12.08 13.32 29.34
N GLN A 5 11.80 14.06 30.41
CA GLN A 5 11.09 13.53 31.58
C GLN A 5 9.65 13.29 31.14
N ALA A 6 9.39 12.07 30.67
CA ALA A 6 8.03 11.57 30.55
C ALA A 6 7.40 11.65 31.94
N ARG A 7 6.35 12.47 32.07
CA ARG A 7 5.57 12.59 33.31
C ARG A 7 4.95 11.23 33.60
N GLU A 8 5.57 10.45 34.49
CA GLU A 8 5.12 9.09 34.78
C GLU A 8 3.77 9.13 35.50
N HIS A 9 2.74 8.59 34.85
CA HIS A 9 1.41 8.47 35.43
C HIS A 9 1.41 7.31 36.44
N SER A 10 0.71 7.49 37.57
CA SER A 10 0.54 6.43 38.56
C SER A 10 -0.15 5.21 37.93
N GLY A 11 0.24 3.99 38.32
CA GLY A 11 -0.27 2.75 37.72
C GLY A 11 -1.79 2.57 37.73
N SER A 12 -2.52 3.42 38.46
CA SER A 12 -3.98 3.41 38.58
C SER A 12 -4.74 3.95 37.36
N SER A 13 -4.08 4.64 36.43
CA SER A 13 -4.73 5.18 35.23
C SER A 13 -4.77 4.21 34.04
N PHE A 14 -4.08 3.07 34.13
CA PHE A 14 -3.92 2.13 33.02
C PHE A 14 -4.85 0.92 33.16
N ASN A 15 -5.43 0.47 32.04
CA ASN A 15 -6.19 -0.77 32.02
C ASN A 15 -5.28 -2.01 32.08
N GLY A 16 -5.85 -3.17 32.34
CA GLY A 16 -5.08 -4.42 32.51
C GLY A 16 -4.27 -4.86 31.29
N LYS A 17 -4.65 -4.45 30.07
CA LYS A 17 -3.93 -4.76 28.82
C LYS A 17 -2.75 -3.80 28.62
N GLU A 18 -2.95 -2.51 28.89
CA GLU A 18 -1.91 -1.49 28.89
C GLU A 18 -0.83 -1.82 29.91
N LEU A 19 -1.20 -2.15 31.15
CA LEU A 19 -0.24 -2.56 32.18
C LEU A 19 0.58 -3.79 31.75
N LYS A 20 -0.04 -4.76 31.07
CA LYS A 20 0.69 -5.92 30.53
C LYS A 20 1.78 -5.51 29.55
N THR A 21 1.43 -4.57 28.67
CA THR A 21 2.29 -4.06 27.61
C THR A 21 3.43 -3.24 28.20
N LEU A 22 3.12 -2.35 29.14
CA LEU A 22 4.09 -1.53 29.84
C LEU A 22 5.09 -2.37 30.65
N ILE A 23 4.60 -3.38 31.37
CA ILE A 23 5.46 -4.34 32.08
C ILE A 23 6.35 -5.11 31.09
N ALA A 24 5.78 -5.59 29.99
CA ALA A 24 6.55 -6.34 29.00
C ALA A 24 7.65 -5.49 28.35
N TRP A 25 7.33 -4.24 28.02
CA TRP A 25 8.26 -3.27 27.46
C TRP A 25 9.39 -2.93 28.43
N LYS A 26 9.08 -2.62 29.70
CA LYS A 26 10.12 -2.32 30.70
C LYS A 26 11.02 -3.52 31.01
N LEU A 27 10.48 -4.74 30.97
CA LEU A 27 11.23 -5.96 31.24
C LEU A 27 11.97 -6.52 30.01
N GLY A 28 11.68 -6.04 28.80
CA GLY A 28 12.19 -6.60 27.55
C GLY A 28 11.72 -8.05 27.28
N ARG A 29 10.68 -8.53 27.95
CA ARG A 29 10.15 -9.90 27.84
C ARG A 29 8.65 -9.94 28.16
N PRO A 30 7.91 -10.98 27.73
CA PRO A 30 6.49 -11.08 28.02
C PRO A 30 6.18 -10.97 29.53
N CYS A 31 5.08 -10.30 29.87
CA CYS A 31 4.61 -10.22 31.25
C CYS A 31 4.40 -11.63 31.82
N PRO A 32 4.96 -11.96 33.01
CA PRO A 32 4.87 -13.29 33.59
C PRO A 32 3.43 -13.80 33.69
N SER A 33 3.20 -15.03 33.26
CA SER A 33 1.86 -15.68 33.24
C SER A 33 1.25 -15.80 34.64
N LYS A 34 2.09 -15.79 35.69
CA LYS A 34 1.69 -15.81 37.11
C LYS A 34 0.96 -14.53 37.54
N ILE A 35 0.99 -13.47 36.73
CA ILE A 35 0.38 -12.16 37.02
C ILE A 35 -0.89 -12.02 36.16
N SER A 36 -1.99 -12.49 36.72
CA SER A 36 -3.29 -12.59 36.04
C SER A 36 -4.22 -11.43 36.38
N THR A 37 -4.15 -10.88 37.59
CA THR A 37 -5.06 -9.82 38.04
C THR A 37 -4.52 -8.42 37.76
N VAL A 38 -5.42 -7.45 37.60
CA VAL A 38 -5.05 -6.04 37.41
C VAL A 38 -4.27 -5.51 38.60
N ALA A 39 -4.68 -5.84 39.83
CA ALA A 39 -3.96 -5.42 41.05
C ALA A 39 -2.51 -5.93 41.10
N GLN A 40 -2.28 -7.19 40.69
CA GLN A 40 -0.92 -7.74 40.60
C GLN A 40 -0.09 -7.03 39.51
N ARG A 41 -0.72 -6.63 38.40
CA ARG A 41 -0.06 -5.86 37.34
C ARG A 41 0.30 -4.46 37.79
N VAL A 42 -0.59 -3.76 38.50
CA VAL A 42 -0.28 -2.46 39.10
C VAL A 42 0.90 -2.58 40.06
N ALA A 43 0.87 -3.57 40.96
CA ALA A 43 1.95 -3.81 41.91
C ALA A 43 3.28 -4.15 41.21
N MET A 44 3.25 -4.88 40.09
CA MET A 44 4.44 -5.15 39.30
C MET A 44 4.93 -3.91 38.56
N TRP A 45 4.02 -3.14 37.96
CA TRP A 45 4.32 -1.89 37.27
C TRP A 45 5.02 -0.91 38.21
N GLU A 46 4.50 -0.71 39.41
CA GLU A 46 5.11 0.16 40.43
C GLU A 46 6.54 -0.28 40.81
N LYS A 47 6.83 -1.59 40.74
CA LYS A 47 8.19 -2.12 41.00
C LYS A 47 9.15 -1.93 39.82
N VAL A 48 8.64 -1.89 38.58
CA VAL A 48 9.49 -1.88 37.37
C VAL A 48 9.52 -0.55 36.64
N LYS A 49 8.60 0.38 36.94
CA LYS A 49 8.46 1.66 36.23
C LYS A 49 9.76 2.49 36.25
N ASN A 50 10.45 2.49 37.39
CA ASN A 50 11.70 3.21 37.60
C ASN A 50 12.95 2.43 37.17
N ASN A 51 12.81 1.17 36.75
CA ASN A 51 13.96 0.42 36.26
C ASN A 51 14.44 1.03 34.95
N VAL A 52 15.77 1.12 34.81
CA VAL A 52 16.41 1.59 33.58
C VAL A 52 15.89 0.73 32.44
N VAL A 53 15.30 1.40 31.44
CA VAL A 53 14.67 0.78 30.27
C VAL A 53 15.67 -0.14 29.60
N ALA A 54 15.18 -1.26 29.05
CA ALA A 54 15.96 -2.11 28.16
C ALA A 54 16.73 -1.24 27.15
N PRO A 55 18.00 -1.56 26.86
CA PRO A 55 18.81 -0.73 25.97
C PRO A 55 18.04 -0.51 24.69
N VAL A 56 17.77 0.76 24.38
CA VAL A 56 17.28 1.15 23.05
C VAL A 56 18.31 0.58 22.08
N VAL A 57 17.90 -0.43 21.31
CA VAL A 57 18.73 -0.97 20.24
C VAL A 57 18.99 0.22 19.33
N ARG A 58 20.23 0.71 19.36
CA ARG A 58 20.61 1.85 18.53
C ARG A 58 20.58 1.35 17.11
N TRP A 59 19.81 2.03 16.28
CA TRP A 59 19.85 1.85 14.84
C TRP A 59 21.32 1.90 14.37
N THR A 60 21.75 0.85 13.70
CA THR A 60 23.11 0.65 13.23
C THR A 60 23.19 0.89 11.72
N GLN A 61 24.40 1.08 11.21
CA GLN A 61 24.62 1.12 9.75
C GLN A 61 24.20 -0.18 9.05
N GLN A 62 24.20 -1.31 9.77
CA GLN A 62 23.69 -2.56 9.22
C GLN A 62 22.18 -2.50 9.00
N ASP A 63 21.44 -1.89 9.94
CA ASP A 63 20.00 -1.67 9.79
C ASP A 63 19.70 -0.72 8.61
N ASP A 64 20.50 0.33 8.42
CA ASP A 64 20.42 1.22 7.24
C ASP A 64 20.66 0.49 5.92
N ALA A 65 21.67 -0.38 5.89
CA ALA A 65 22.01 -1.18 4.71
C ALA A 65 20.90 -2.19 4.40
N GLU A 66 20.34 -2.83 5.42
CA GLU A 66 19.23 -3.77 5.25
C GLU A 66 17.96 -3.07 4.77
N LEU A 67 17.64 -1.89 5.31
CA LEU A 67 16.49 -1.10 4.88
C LEU A 67 16.65 -0.63 3.42
N SER A 68 17.85 -0.20 3.05
CA SER A 68 18.17 0.18 1.66
C SER A 68 18.01 -1.01 0.71
N ARG A 69 18.56 -2.17 1.07
CA ARG A 69 18.39 -3.42 0.31
C ARG A 69 16.92 -3.78 0.13
N LEU A 70 16.12 -3.70 1.20
CA LEU A 70 14.69 -3.99 1.14
C LEU A 70 13.94 -3.02 0.22
N ARG A 71 14.27 -1.73 0.28
CA ARG A 71 13.71 -0.73 -0.63
C ARG A 71 14.03 -1.06 -2.09
N ASP A 72 15.29 -1.35 -2.39
CA ASP A 72 15.71 -1.70 -3.75
C ASP A 72 15.04 -3.01 -4.23
N CYS A 73 14.80 -3.97 -3.33
CA CYS A 73 14.04 -5.16 -3.65
C CYS A 73 12.56 -4.85 -3.96
N ILE A 74 11.92 -3.92 -3.23
CA ILE A 74 10.51 -3.54 -3.46
C ILE A 74 10.35 -2.87 -4.83
N GLU A 75 11.28 -2.01 -5.23
CA GLU A 75 11.27 -1.36 -6.55
C GLU A 75 11.38 -2.37 -7.71
N ASN A 76 11.87 -3.58 -7.43
CA ASN A 76 12.03 -4.67 -8.41
C ASN A 76 10.95 -5.77 -8.33
N VAL A 77 9.93 -5.63 -7.47
CA VAL A 77 8.83 -6.61 -7.46
C VAL A 77 7.94 -6.34 -8.66
N SER A 78 8.04 -7.21 -9.67
CA SER A 78 7.19 -7.15 -10.85
C SER A 78 5.73 -7.44 -10.47
N ILE A 79 4.78 -6.75 -11.11
CA ILE A 79 3.34 -6.89 -10.83
C ILE A 79 2.89 -8.34 -11.02
N GLU A 80 3.52 -9.05 -11.97
CA GLU A 80 3.29 -10.46 -12.27
C GLU A 80 3.61 -11.38 -11.07
N GLU A 81 4.57 -11.02 -10.23
CA GLU A 81 4.96 -11.76 -9.03
C GLU A 81 4.06 -11.46 -7.81
N THR A 82 3.23 -10.42 -7.91
CA THR A 82 2.24 -10.10 -6.89
C THR A 82 1.05 -11.07 -6.96
N GLU A 83 0.23 -11.11 -5.90
CA GLU A 83 -0.99 -11.92 -5.91
C GLU A 83 -1.97 -11.48 -7.01
N LEU A 84 -2.01 -10.19 -7.31
CA LEU A 84 -2.82 -9.65 -8.39
C LEU A 84 -2.34 -10.16 -9.76
N GLY A 85 -1.03 -10.20 -9.98
CA GLY A 85 -0.42 -10.79 -11.18
C GLY A 85 -0.80 -12.26 -11.36
N ARG A 86 -0.66 -13.06 -10.29
CA ARG A 86 -1.07 -14.47 -10.28
C ARG A 86 -2.57 -14.64 -10.52
N GLN A 87 -3.41 -13.77 -9.96
CA GLN A 87 -4.85 -13.81 -10.20
C GLN A 87 -5.18 -13.51 -11.68
N ARG A 88 -4.57 -12.48 -12.27
CA ARG A 88 -4.74 -12.17 -13.70
C ARG A 88 -4.35 -13.34 -14.58
N GLN A 89 -3.22 -14.00 -14.29
CA GLN A 89 -2.76 -15.16 -15.05
C GLN A 89 -3.73 -16.35 -14.96
N ARG A 90 -4.28 -16.62 -13.76
CA ARG A 90 -5.32 -17.65 -13.58
C ARG A 90 -6.56 -17.34 -14.41
N MET A 91 -7.07 -16.11 -14.35
CA MET A 91 -8.25 -15.71 -15.13
C MET A 91 -8.01 -15.85 -16.65
N GLN A 92 -6.83 -15.51 -17.14
CA GLN A 92 -6.47 -15.71 -18.55
C GLN A 92 -6.45 -17.20 -18.93
N GLN A 93 -5.87 -18.05 -18.08
CA GLN A 93 -5.85 -19.49 -18.31
C GLN A 93 -7.25 -20.10 -18.26
N ASP A 94 -8.09 -19.66 -17.32
CA ASP A 94 -9.47 -20.10 -17.21
C ASP A 94 -10.26 -19.72 -18.46
N ALA A 95 -10.14 -18.47 -18.92
CA ALA A 95 -10.77 -18.00 -20.16
C ALA A 95 -10.31 -18.82 -21.38
N MET A 96 -9.01 -19.07 -21.52
CA MET A 96 -8.48 -19.91 -22.60
C MET A 96 -9.00 -21.35 -22.52
N THR A 97 -9.15 -21.90 -21.32
CA THR A 97 -9.66 -23.25 -21.11
C THR A 97 -11.12 -23.36 -21.54
N VAL A 98 -11.94 -22.36 -21.20
CA VAL A 98 -13.34 -22.28 -21.63
C VAL A 98 -13.43 -22.24 -23.16
N VAL A 99 -12.67 -21.36 -23.82
CA VAL A 99 -12.68 -21.25 -25.29
C VAL A 99 -12.22 -22.55 -25.97
N ARG A 100 -11.24 -23.25 -25.39
CA ARG A 100 -10.80 -24.56 -25.89
C ARG A 100 -11.87 -25.65 -25.74
N GLY A 101 -12.67 -25.56 -24.68
CA GLY A 101 -13.76 -26.49 -24.40
C GLY A 101 -15.00 -26.30 -25.30
N MET A 102 -15.16 -25.13 -25.91
CA MET A 102 -16.26 -24.84 -26.83
C MET A 102 -16.20 -25.72 -28.09
N SER A 103 -17.36 -26.11 -28.60
CA SER A 103 -17.52 -26.72 -29.93
C SER A 103 -17.22 -25.73 -31.05
N ALA A 104 -17.11 -26.22 -32.29
CA ALA A 104 -16.82 -25.35 -33.45
C ALA A 104 -17.92 -24.30 -33.68
N GLU A 105 -19.19 -24.72 -33.52
CA GLU A 105 -20.37 -23.86 -33.69
C GLU A 105 -20.44 -22.77 -32.60
N GLU A 106 -20.13 -23.13 -31.34
CA GLU A 106 -20.06 -22.17 -30.22
C GLU A 106 -18.91 -21.17 -30.38
N ARG A 107 -17.75 -21.62 -30.89
CA ARG A 107 -16.61 -20.71 -31.16
C ARG A 107 -16.92 -19.74 -32.29
N GLU A 108 -17.57 -20.19 -33.35
CA GLU A 108 -17.92 -19.32 -34.47
C GLU A 108 -18.94 -18.26 -34.06
N SER A 109 -19.94 -18.64 -33.24
CA SER A 109 -20.88 -17.69 -32.63
C SER A 109 -20.17 -16.70 -31.69
N PHE A 110 -19.20 -17.18 -30.90
CA PHE A 110 -18.41 -16.33 -30.01
C PHE A 110 -17.51 -15.34 -30.77
N MET A 111 -16.94 -15.74 -31.91
CA MET A 111 -16.15 -14.83 -32.75
C MET A 111 -17.03 -13.77 -33.44
N GLN A 112 -18.23 -14.15 -33.92
CA GLN A 112 -19.18 -13.17 -34.47
C GLN A 112 -19.59 -12.11 -33.44
N LEU A 113 -19.82 -12.52 -32.19
CA LEU A 113 -20.12 -11.59 -31.09
C LEU A 113 -18.98 -10.58 -30.85
N LEU A 114 -17.72 -11.04 -30.91
CA LEU A 114 -16.55 -10.15 -30.74
C LEU A 114 -16.41 -9.15 -31.89
N GLU A 115 -16.72 -9.55 -33.12
CA GLU A 115 -16.70 -8.65 -34.29
C GLU A 115 -17.82 -7.60 -34.26
N GLU A 116 -19.02 -7.97 -33.77
CA GLU A 116 -20.13 -7.03 -33.57
C GLU A 116 -19.82 -5.97 -32.49
N ASP A 117 -19.16 -6.34 -31.40
CA ASP A 117 -18.74 -5.41 -30.35
C ASP A 117 -17.63 -4.45 -30.82
N GLU A 118 -16.66 -4.90 -31.63
CA GLU A 118 -15.61 -4.02 -32.20
C GLU A 118 -16.16 -3.00 -33.21
N THR A 119 -17.17 -3.39 -34.00
CA THR A 119 -17.79 -2.51 -34.99
C THR A 119 -18.75 -1.49 -34.38
N SER A 120 -19.35 -1.80 -33.22
CA SER A 120 -20.12 -0.85 -32.41
C SER A 120 -19.26 0.28 -31.82
N ALA A 121 -18.04 -0.03 -31.38
CA ALA A 121 -17.14 0.94 -30.76
C ALA A 121 -16.53 1.98 -31.73
N THR A 122 -16.53 1.71 -33.04
CA THR A 122 -15.94 2.61 -34.06
C THR A 122 -16.96 3.55 -34.72
N ALA A 123 -18.26 3.36 -34.50
CA ALA A 123 -19.32 4.22 -35.04
C ALA A 123 -19.56 5.51 -34.21
N GLU A 124 -19.02 5.61 -33.00
CA GLU A 124 -19.29 6.71 -32.04
C GLU A 124 -18.12 7.72 -31.92
N THR A 125 -17.37 8.01 -32.98
CA THR A 125 -16.35 9.09 -33.01
C THR A 125 -16.23 9.78 -34.38
N THR A 126 -17.37 10.02 -35.06
CA THR A 126 -17.39 10.83 -36.30
C THR A 126 -18.50 11.86 -36.37
N ASP A 127 -18.92 12.41 -35.22
CA ASP A 127 -19.86 13.54 -35.19
C ASP A 127 -19.47 14.60 -34.16
N ARG A 128 -18.42 15.36 -34.48
CA ARG A 128 -18.10 16.64 -33.81
C ARG A 128 -17.12 17.49 -34.64
N THR A 129 -17.44 17.74 -35.91
CA THR A 129 -16.79 18.80 -36.69
C THR A 129 -17.74 19.32 -37.76
N ALA A 130 -18.52 20.35 -37.42
CA ALA A 130 -18.93 21.45 -38.31
C ALA A 130 -19.89 22.41 -37.57
N ASP A 131 -19.35 23.42 -36.91
CA ASP A 131 -20.04 24.69 -36.61
C ASP A 131 -18.94 25.75 -36.39
N ASP A 132 -18.45 26.32 -37.48
CA ASP A 132 -18.88 27.59 -38.07
C ASP A 132 -18.33 28.80 -37.30
N GLY A 133 -17.48 29.57 -37.98
CA GLY A 133 -16.71 30.65 -37.37
C GLY A 133 -15.57 31.10 -38.25
N ALA A 134 -15.88 31.47 -39.49
CA ALA A 134 -15.04 32.37 -40.25
C ALA A 134 -14.96 33.70 -39.48
N ASP A 135 -13.76 34.07 -39.03
CA ASP A 135 -13.47 35.46 -38.69
C ASP A 135 -12.14 35.87 -39.32
N ASP A 136 -12.28 36.92 -40.12
CA ASP A 136 -11.34 37.55 -41.00
C ASP A 136 -10.57 38.59 -40.16
N GLY A 137 -9.24 38.53 -40.15
CA GLY A 137 -8.47 39.33 -39.20
C GLY A 137 -7.00 39.46 -39.57
N LEU A 138 -6.76 40.18 -40.67
CA LEU A 138 -5.53 40.93 -40.92
C LEU A 138 -5.03 41.60 -39.63
N GLU A 139 -3.74 41.52 -39.32
CA GLU A 139 -2.81 42.67 -39.34
C GLU A 139 -1.38 42.18 -39.09
N ALA A 140 -0.46 42.84 -39.80
CA ALA A 140 0.98 42.68 -39.73
C ALA A 140 1.56 43.21 -38.40
N GLU A 141 2.87 43.05 -38.23
CA GLU A 141 3.86 43.84 -37.44
C GLU A 141 4.85 42.82 -36.82
N SER A 142 5.98 42.51 -37.46
CA SER A 142 7.24 43.27 -37.45
C SER A 142 7.75 43.60 -36.04
N ASP A 143 8.64 42.76 -35.47
CA ASP A 143 9.72 43.21 -34.56
C ASP A 143 10.72 42.04 -34.37
N SER A 144 11.88 41.99 -35.02
CA SER A 144 13.12 42.73 -34.75
C SER A 144 13.61 42.66 -33.30
N GLY A 145 14.28 41.56 -32.94
CA GLY A 145 15.01 41.44 -31.67
C GLY A 145 16.37 40.77 -31.85
N SER A 146 17.37 41.58 -32.22
CA SER A 146 18.79 41.22 -32.27
C SER A 146 19.43 41.23 -30.87
N GLY A 147 20.51 40.46 -30.71
CA GLY A 147 21.64 40.83 -29.84
C GLY A 147 21.74 40.11 -28.52
#